data_AF-A0A8T2JXU7-F1
#
_entry.id   AF-A0A8T2JXU7-F1
#
_cell.length_a   1.000
_cell.length_b   1.000
_cell.length_c   1.000
_cell.angle_alpha   90.00
_cell.angle_beta   90.00
_cell.angle_gamma   90.00
#
_symmetry.space_group_name_H-M   'P 1'
#
loop_
_entity.id
_entity.type
_entity.pdbx_description
1 polymer ?
#
loop_
_entity_poly.entity_id
_entity_poly.type
_entity_poly.pdbx_seq_one_letter_code
_entity_poly.pdbx_strand_id
1 'polypeptide(L)' 'MDGEGTPNVTGLFEVTVDEKLVHSKKKGDGYVDSDSKMQKIIQAIEAALKMRT' A
#
# COMPACT_ATOMS: atom_id res chain seq x y z
N MET A 1 -14.10 0.69 -4.87
CA MET A 1 -13.30 0.59 -3.62
C MET A 1 -13.11 -0.89 -3.43
N ASP A 2 -12.10 -1.43 -4.10
CA ASP A 2 -12.01 -2.86 -4.33
C ASP A 2 -10.83 -3.37 -3.49
N GLY A 3 -11.11 -4.33 -2.61
CA GLY A 3 -10.10 -5.01 -1.81
C GLY A 3 -10.16 -6.49 -2.14
N GLU A 4 -9.03 -7.08 -2.51
CA GLU A 4 -8.93 -8.50 -2.80
C GLU A 4 -8.32 -9.23 -1.60
N GLY A 5 -9.08 -10.17 -1.03
CA GLY A 5 -8.57 -11.04 0.03
C GLY A 5 -7.69 -12.14 -0.56
N THR A 6 -6.51 -12.38 0.03
CA THR A 6 -5.64 -13.47 -0.40
C THR A 6 -6.24 -14.83 -0.02
N PRO A 7 -6.50 -15.74 -0.97
CA PRO A 7 -7.03 -17.06 -0.64
C PRO A 7 -6.07 -17.82 0.28
N ASN A 8 -6.60 -18.42 1.35
CA ASN A 8 -5.87 -19.28 2.29
C ASN A 8 -4.74 -18.62 3.11
N VAL A 9 -4.53 -17.30 3.02
CA VAL A 9 -3.48 -16.58 3.77
C VAL A 9 -4.11 -15.47 4.59
N THR A 10 -3.96 -15.55 5.92
CA THR A 10 -4.41 -14.51 6.84
C THR A 10 -3.26 -13.57 7.19
N GLY A 11 -3.59 -12.33 7.54
CA GLY A 11 -2.61 -11.34 8.00
C GLY A 11 -1.74 -10.72 6.92
N LEU A 12 -1.98 -10.99 5.63
CA LEU A 12 -1.39 -10.29 4.51
C LEU A 12 -2.03 -8.89 4.36
N PHE A 13 -1.21 -7.89 4.07
CA PHE A 13 -1.66 -6.57 3.65
C PHE A 13 -0.60 -5.98 2.72
N GLU A 14 -0.98 -5.71 1.48
CA GLU A 14 -0.12 -5.13 0.46
C GLU A 14 -0.84 -3.96 -0.20
N VAL A 15 -0.11 -2.88 -0.43
CA VAL A 15 -0.62 -1.68 -1.12
C VAL A 15 0.21 -1.48 -2.37
N THR A 16 -0.48 -1.43 -3.50
CA THR A 16 0.11 -1.19 -4.81
C THR A 16 -0.51 0.07 -5.40
N VAL A 17 0.32 0.97 -5.90
CA VAL A 17 -0.10 2.21 -6.57
C VAL A 17 0.57 2.23 -7.93
N ASP A 18 -0.22 2.24 -9.01
CA ASP A 18 0.28 2.21 -10.39
C ASP A 18 1.28 1.05 -10.61
N GLU A 19 0.85 -0.17 -10.26
CA GLU A 19 1.64 -1.41 -10.34
C GLU A 19 2.90 -1.47 -9.46
N LYS A 20 3.21 -0.40 -8.71
CA LYS A 20 4.34 -0.36 -7.77
C LYS A 20 3.89 -0.74 -6.35
N LEU A 21 4.56 -1.73 -5.76
CA LEU A 21 4.37 -2.09 -4.35
C LEU A 21 4.93 -0.99 -3.44
N VAL A 22 4.08 -0.36 -2.64
CA VAL A 22 4.43 0.78 -1.76
C VAL A 22 4.41 0.44 -0.28
N HIS A 23 3.64 -0.57 0.13
CA HIS A 23 3.65 -1.12 1.48
C HIS A 23 3.41 -2.62 1.45
N SER A 24 4.16 -3.40 2.22
CA SER A 24 3.94 -4.84 2.37
C SER A 24 4.20 -5.29 3.80
N LYS A 25 3.12 -5.72 4.46
CA LYS A 25 3.23 -6.35 5.78
C LYS A 25 4.06 -7.64 5.70
N LYS A 26 3.96 -8.38 4.59
CA LYS A 26 4.74 -9.61 4.35
C LYS A 26 6.24 -9.35 4.24
N LYS A 27 6.65 -8.21 3.67
CA LYS A 27 8.06 -7.83 3.55
C LYS A 27 8.61 -7.04 4.75
N GLY A 28 7.84 -6.94 5.84
CA GLY A 28 8.32 -6.37 7.11
C GLY A 28 7.91 -4.93 7.38
N ASP A 29 7.09 -4.27 6.53
CA ASP A 29 6.61 -2.92 6.83
C ASP A 29 5.61 -2.88 8.02
N GLY A 30 5.10 -4.05 8.43
CA GLY A 30 4.14 -4.19 9.53
C GLY A 30 2.76 -3.61 9.20
N TYR A 31 1.99 -3.28 10.24
CA TYR A 31 0.72 -2.57 10.10
C TYR A 31 0.96 -1.10 9.73
N VAL A 32 -0.02 -0.46 9.07
CA VAL A 32 -0.03 0.99 8.84
C VAL A 32 -0.60 1.68 10.09
N ASP A 33 0.18 1.67 11.16
CA ASP A 33 -0.20 2.06 12.52
C ASP A 33 0.49 3.34 13.03
N SER A 34 1.11 4.08 12.11
CA SER A 34 1.79 5.34 12.39
C SER A 34 1.65 6.30 11.22
N ASP A 35 1.69 7.58 11.53
CA ASP A 35 1.56 8.65 10.53
C ASP A 35 2.64 8.56 9.44
N SER A 36 3.86 8.16 9.79
CA SER A 36 4.95 8.01 8.82
C SER A 36 4.66 6.93 7.78
N LYS A 37 4.08 5.79 8.21
CA LYS A 37 3.68 4.70 7.31
C LYS A 37 2.49 5.11 6.44
N MET A 38 1.53 5.84 7.00
CA MET A 38 0.40 6.38 6.22
C MET A 38 0.89 7.41 5.18
N GLN A 39 1.75 8.33 5.58
CA GLN A 39 2.32 9.36 4.70
C GLN A 39 3.09 8.77 3.53
N LYS A 40 3.84 7.66 3.73
CA LYS A 40 4.52 6.93 2.65
C LYS A 40 3.55 6.52 1.54
N ILE A 41 2.37 6.02 1.90
CA ILE A 41 1.34 5.59 0.95
C ILE A 41 0.72 6.81 0.26
N ILE A 42 0.35 7.85 1.02
CA ILE A 42 -0.23 9.09 0.49
C ILE A 42 0.70 9.73 -0.55
N GLN A 43 1.99 9.86 -0.25
CA GLN A 43 2.97 10.46 -1.16
C GLN A 43 3.09 9.65 -2.47
N ALA A 44 3.03 8.31 -2.40
CA ALA A 44 3.05 7.50 -3.59
C ALA A 44 1.81 7.69 -4.47
N ILE A 45 0.63 7.84 -3.85
CA ILE A 45 -0.62 8.17 -4.55
C ILE A 45 -0.53 9.55 -5.20
N GLU A 46 -0.11 10.57 -4.47
CA GLU A 46 0.05 11.93 -5.00
C GLU A 46 1.02 11.98 -6.19
N ALA A 47 2.14 11.26 -6.10
CA ALA A 47 3.10 11.16 -7.18
C ALA A 47 2.47 10.50 -8.43
N ALA A 48 1.75 9.39 -8.25
CA ALA A 48 1.08 8.70 -9.36
C ALA A 48 -0.02 9.56 -10.00
N LEU A 49 -0.76 10.34 -9.19
CA LEU A 49 -1.79 11.25 -9.71
C LEU A 49 -1.18 12.41 -10.51
N LYS A 50 -0.08 13.01 -10.04
CA LYS A 50 0.62 14.09 -10.77
C LYS A 50 1.20 13.62 -12.10
N MET A 51 1.62 12.37 -12.21
CA MET A 51 2.16 11.81 -13.46
C MET A 51 1.08 11.48 -14.51
N ARG A 52 -0.20 11.52 -14.13
CA ARG A 52 -1.35 11.23 -15.01
C ARG A 52 -2.07 12.49 -15.53
N THR A 53 -1.60 13.68 -15.14
CA THR A 53 -2.10 15.00 -15.56
C THR A 53 -1.03 15.77 -16.30
#